data_AF-T0YCB2-F1
#
_entry.id   AF-T0YCB2-F1
#
_cell.length_a   1.000
_cell.length_b   1.000
_cell.length_c   1.000
_cell.angle_alpha   90.00
_cell.angle_beta   90.00
_cell.angle_gamma   90.00
#
_symmetry.space_group_name_H-M   'P 1'
#
loop_
_entity.id
_entity.type
_entity.pdbx_description
1 polymer ?
#
loop_
_entity_poly.entity_id
_entity_poly.type
_entity_poly.pdbx_seq_one_letter_code
_entity_poly.pdbx_strand_id
1 'polypeptide(L)'
;ASLGTEFHDLGKLDNDNQAVLASPTGKALPREHVDAGTKHLFGLGTDTSRFAGMLAYAHHRGLPDVPEQKARGATAWRGDEKGGRFEPTEVIARTRTHLGDYLHRHHEALARPPTKPSAIPFKPAALDLRFALGCLVDADHGDTARHYGAPLIDAPLLQAEARLDALDAYVADLKSGESAREKSRTDNRRTHYAACRAADTSAALVECDSPVGSGKTTAVMAHLLHAAQAKNLRRVFVVQPFTN
;
A
#
# COMPACT_ATOMS: atom_id res chain seq x y z
N ALA A 1 4.34 -6.29 9.86
CA ALA A 1 3.54 -6.79 8.73
C ALA A 1 2.86 -8.12 9.09
N SER A 2 3.60 -9.14 9.56
CA SER A 2 3.09 -10.49 9.86
C SER A 2 1.78 -10.54 10.67
N LEU A 3 1.67 -9.78 11.75
CA LEU A 3 0.43 -9.70 12.55
C LEU A 3 -0.79 -9.23 11.74
N GLY A 4 -0.61 -8.20 10.91
CA GLY A 4 -1.70 -7.67 10.09
C GLY A 4 -2.14 -8.73 9.08
N THR A 5 -1.19 -9.36 8.40
CA THR A 5 -1.47 -10.46 7.46
C THR A 5 -2.21 -11.61 8.14
N GLU A 6 -1.77 -12.03 9.33
CA GLU A 6 -2.38 -13.16 10.06
C GLU A 6 -3.84 -12.86 10.48
N PHE A 7 -4.12 -11.66 10.98
CA PHE A 7 -5.39 -11.37 11.65
C PHE A 7 -6.35 -10.45 10.90
N HIS A 8 -5.96 -9.79 9.79
CA HIS A 8 -6.80 -8.77 9.13
C HIS A 8 -8.20 -9.24 8.75
N ASP A 9 -8.33 -10.51 8.43
CA ASP A 9 -9.52 -11.16 7.92
C ASP A 9 -10.23 -12.05 8.96
N LEU A 10 -9.90 -11.92 10.24
CA LEU A 10 -10.35 -12.84 11.29
C LEU A 10 -11.88 -13.02 11.33
N GLY A 11 -12.66 -11.98 10.99
CA GLY A 11 -14.12 -12.04 10.94
C GLY A 11 -14.68 -12.86 9.75
N LYS A 12 -13.86 -13.27 8.77
CA LYS A 12 -14.26 -14.25 7.75
C LYS A 12 -14.61 -15.60 8.39
N LEU A 13 -14.14 -15.89 9.61
CA LEU A 13 -14.42 -17.11 10.36
C LEU A 13 -15.80 -17.14 11.03
N ASP A 14 -16.59 -16.07 10.92
CA ASP A 14 -17.99 -16.04 11.31
C ASP A 14 -18.78 -17.14 10.56
N ASN A 15 -19.68 -17.84 11.26
CA ASN A 15 -20.50 -18.90 10.65
C ASN A 15 -21.25 -18.44 9.40
N ASP A 16 -21.80 -17.22 9.42
CA ASP A 16 -22.58 -16.69 8.30
C ASP A 16 -21.66 -16.39 7.11
N ASN A 17 -20.44 -15.91 7.38
CA ASN A 17 -19.43 -15.70 6.35
C ASN A 17 -18.92 -17.02 5.78
N GLN A 18 -18.66 -18.02 6.63
CA GLN A 18 -18.24 -19.36 6.21
C GLN A 18 -19.31 -20.07 5.38
N ALA A 19 -20.59 -19.91 5.70
CA ALA A 19 -21.69 -20.46 4.90
C ALA A 19 -21.68 -19.93 3.45
N VAL A 20 -21.27 -18.66 3.26
CA VAL A 20 -21.07 -18.09 1.93
C VAL A 20 -19.76 -18.55 1.30
N LEU A 21 -18.65 -18.52 2.04
CA LEU A 21 -17.32 -18.87 1.52
C LEU A 21 -17.19 -20.35 1.13
N ALA A 22 -17.93 -21.25 1.78
CA ALA A 22 -17.98 -22.67 1.42
C ALA A 22 -18.64 -22.92 0.06
N SER A 23 -19.33 -21.94 -0.52
CA SER A 23 -19.99 -22.04 -1.82
C SER A 23 -19.43 -20.95 -2.76
N PRO A 24 -18.87 -21.28 -3.94
CA PRO A 24 -18.26 -20.30 -4.86
C PRO A 24 -19.32 -19.50 -5.62
N THR A 25 -20.17 -18.80 -4.88
CA THR A 25 -21.33 -18.06 -5.39
C THR A 25 -20.99 -16.62 -5.78
N GLY A 26 -19.79 -16.14 -5.43
CA GLY A 26 -19.39 -14.75 -5.61
C GLY A 26 -20.20 -13.74 -4.77
N LYS A 27 -21.01 -14.24 -3.82
CA LYS A 27 -21.85 -13.39 -2.97
C LYS A 27 -20.99 -12.63 -1.96
N ALA A 28 -21.40 -11.40 -1.68
CA ALA A 28 -20.75 -10.56 -0.69
C ALA A 28 -20.98 -11.14 0.73
N LEU A 29 -19.96 -11.06 1.59
CA LEU A 29 -19.98 -11.62 2.95
C LEU A 29 -21.08 -11.01 3.82
N PRO A 30 -21.99 -11.78 4.43
CA PRO A 30 -23.13 -11.24 5.18
C PRO A 30 -22.75 -10.53 6.49
N ARG A 31 -21.50 -10.64 6.94
CA ARG A 31 -20.98 -9.99 8.14
C ARG A 31 -19.70 -9.22 7.83
N GLU A 32 -19.52 -8.10 8.52
CA GLU A 32 -18.29 -7.32 8.49
C GLU A 32 -17.13 -8.17 9.04
N HIS A 33 -16.06 -8.33 8.25
CA HIS A 33 -14.99 -9.27 8.57
C HIS A 33 -13.71 -8.62 9.12
N VAL A 34 -13.59 -7.29 9.06
CA VAL A 34 -12.38 -6.54 9.42
C VAL A 34 -12.32 -6.26 10.93
N ASP A 35 -13.47 -6.05 11.55
CA ASP A 35 -13.59 -5.57 12.93
C ASP A 35 -12.97 -6.54 13.96
N ALA A 36 -13.15 -7.84 13.76
CA ALA A 36 -12.63 -8.87 14.68
C ALA A 36 -11.10 -8.86 14.75
N GLY A 37 -10.44 -8.82 13.60
CA GLY A 37 -8.98 -8.75 13.50
C GLY A 37 -8.43 -7.48 14.14
N THR A 38 -9.08 -6.35 13.80
CA THR A 38 -8.74 -5.05 14.35
C THR A 38 -8.85 -5.04 15.87
N LYS A 39 -9.98 -5.51 16.43
CA LYS A 39 -10.20 -5.60 17.88
C LYS A 39 -9.13 -6.45 18.56
N HIS A 40 -8.82 -7.62 18.00
CA HIS A 40 -7.80 -8.51 18.56
C HIS A 40 -6.45 -7.81 18.65
N LEU A 41 -5.97 -7.24 17.54
CA LEU A 41 -4.65 -6.62 17.42
C LEU A 41 -4.47 -5.42 18.35
N PHE A 42 -5.48 -4.55 18.46
CA PHE A 42 -5.46 -3.46 19.44
C PHE A 42 -5.46 -3.97 20.90
N GLY A 43 -6.11 -5.10 21.16
CA GLY A 43 -6.17 -5.73 22.48
C GLY A 43 -4.84 -6.33 22.97
N LEU A 44 -3.89 -6.60 22.07
CA LEU A 44 -2.57 -7.16 22.43
C LEU A 44 -1.64 -6.14 23.12
N GLY A 45 -1.96 -4.84 23.07
CA GLY A 45 -1.33 -3.83 23.92
C GLY A 45 0.10 -3.39 23.58
N THR A 46 0.64 -3.75 22.41
CA THR A 46 1.99 -3.34 21.98
C THR A 46 1.95 -2.28 20.88
N ASP A 47 3.04 -1.54 20.66
CA ASP A 47 3.17 -0.64 19.51
C ASP A 47 2.95 -1.38 18.18
N THR A 48 3.67 -2.49 18.01
CA THR A 48 3.59 -3.28 16.77
C THR A 48 2.18 -3.80 16.51
N SER A 49 1.47 -4.27 17.54
CA SER A 49 0.09 -4.78 17.38
C SER A 49 -0.91 -3.66 17.12
N ARG A 50 -0.72 -2.46 17.69
CA ARG A 50 -1.55 -1.28 17.38
C ARG A 50 -1.43 -0.88 15.91
N PHE A 51 -0.21 -0.79 15.38
CA PHE A 51 -0.03 -0.48 13.96
C PHE A 51 -0.52 -1.62 13.06
N ALA A 52 -0.34 -2.87 13.45
CA ALA A 52 -0.97 -3.99 12.75
C ALA A 52 -2.50 -3.89 12.74
N GLY A 53 -3.10 -3.48 13.86
CA GLY A 53 -4.54 -3.24 13.98
C GLY A 53 -5.01 -2.10 13.06
N MET A 54 -4.24 -1.02 12.94
CA MET A 54 -4.52 0.04 11.96
C MET A 54 -4.46 -0.46 10.51
N LEU A 55 -3.49 -1.33 10.18
CA LEU A 55 -3.38 -1.92 8.85
C LEU A 55 -4.54 -2.88 8.56
N ALA A 56 -4.90 -3.73 9.54
CA ALA A 56 -6.09 -4.57 9.47
C ALA A 56 -7.34 -3.73 9.28
N TYR A 57 -7.54 -2.65 10.03
CA TYR A 57 -8.67 -1.74 9.81
C TYR A 57 -8.70 -1.16 8.37
N ALA A 58 -7.53 -0.83 7.82
CA ALA A 58 -7.40 -0.06 6.59
C ALA A 58 -7.47 -0.87 5.28
N HIS A 59 -7.32 -2.21 5.30
CA HIS A 59 -7.04 -2.99 4.08
C HIS A 59 -8.12 -2.93 2.98
N HIS A 60 -9.36 -2.54 3.28
CA HIS A 60 -10.39 -2.28 2.26
C HIS A 60 -10.80 -0.81 2.12
N ARG A 61 -10.30 0.08 2.98
CA ARG A 61 -10.81 1.47 3.11
C ARG A 61 -9.73 2.55 3.09
N GLY A 62 -8.46 2.18 3.08
CA GLY A 62 -7.33 3.10 3.18
C GLY A 62 -6.97 3.47 4.62
N LEU A 63 -5.81 4.11 4.80
CA LEU A 63 -5.37 4.59 6.11
C LEU A 63 -6.32 5.70 6.61
N PRO A 64 -6.81 5.62 7.87
CA PRO A 64 -7.68 6.64 8.41
C PRO A 64 -6.91 7.90 8.83
N ASP A 65 -7.64 9.00 9.02
CA ASP A 65 -7.15 10.12 9.82
C ASP A 65 -7.07 9.71 11.30
N VAL A 66 -5.84 9.68 11.85
CA VAL A 66 -5.60 9.17 13.21
C VAL A 66 -6.22 10.08 14.28
N PRO A 67 -6.09 11.41 14.22
CA PRO A 67 -6.83 12.32 15.11
C PRO A 67 -8.34 12.09 15.10
N GLU A 68 -8.96 11.98 13.93
CA GLU A 68 -10.40 11.73 13.77
C GLU A 68 -10.80 10.41 14.43
N GLN A 69 -10.02 9.35 14.20
CA GLN A 69 -10.26 8.05 14.84
C GLN A 69 -10.17 8.12 16.35
N LYS A 70 -9.14 8.77 16.89
CA LYS A 70 -8.98 8.92 18.34
C LYS A 70 -10.15 9.69 18.97
N ALA A 71 -10.70 10.68 18.29
CA ALA A 71 -11.85 11.45 18.77
C ALA A 71 -13.11 10.58 18.97
N ARG A 72 -13.19 9.40 18.35
CA ARG A 72 -14.30 8.43 18.50
C ARG A 72 -14.23 7.61 19.80
N GLY A 73 -13.14 7.70 20.56
CA GLY A 73 -13.02 7.06 21.87
C GLY A 73 -13.15 5.53 21.80
N ALA A 74 -14.16 4.98 22.48
CA ALA A 74 -14.32 3.53 22.65
C ALA A 74 -14.65 2.77 21.35
N THR A 75 -15.12 3.48 20.31
CA THR A 75 -15.44 2.92 18.99
C THR A 75 -14.39 3.22 17.93
N ALA A 76 -13.26 3.81 18.31
CA ALA A 76 -12.17 4.10 17.38
C ALA A 76 -11.67 2.84 16.68
N TRP A 77 -11.53 2.89 15.35
CA TRP A 77 -11.15 1.77 14.47
C TRP A 77 -12.10 0.57 14.53
N ARG A 78 -13.39 0.76 14.84
CA ARG A 78 -14.34 -0.34 15.04
C ARG A 78 -15.64 -0.11 14.29
N GLY A 79 -16.26 -1.20 13.86
CA GLY A 79 -17.52 -1.20 13.12
C GLY A 79 -17.36 -0.81 11.64
N ASP A 80 -18.48 -0.84 10.92
CA ASP A 80 -18.59 -0.26 9.57
C ASP A 80 -18.84 1.25 9.68
N GLU A 81 -17.79 2.02 9.94
CA GLU A 81 -17.88 3.43 10.30
C GLU A 81 -18.56 4.33 9.26
N LYS A 82 -18.59 3.92 7.99
CA LYS A 82 -19.29 4.66 6.94
C LYS A 82 -20.76 4.27 6.83
N GLY A 83 -21.23 3.29 7.63
CA GLY A 83 -22.59 2.76 7.60
C GLY A 83 -22.99 2.25 6.22
N GLY A 84 -22.00 1.87 5.40
CA GLY A 84 -22.23 1.59 3.98
C GLY A 84 -22.92 0.24 3.76
N ARG A 85 -22.83 -0.66 4.74
CA ARG A 85 -23.32 -2.03 4.62
C ARG A 85 -23.82 -2.63 5.94
N PHE A 86 -23.26 -2.25 7.07
CA PHE A 86 -23.60 -2.83 8.38
C PHE A 86 -23.78 -1.76 9.45
N GLU A 87 -24.68 -2.00 10.40
CA GLU A 87 -24.85 -1.11 11.55
C GLU A 87 -23.62 -1.21 12.49
N PRO A 88 -22.91 -0.11 12.80
CA PRO A 88 -21.65 -0.15 13.54
C PRO A 88 -21.75 -0.82 14.91
N THR A 89 -22.84 -0.57 15.63
CA THR A 89 -23.09 -1.13 16.97
C THR A 89 -23.30 -2.63 16.93
N GLU A 90 -23.99 -3.14 15.90
CA GLU A 90 -24.20 -4.57 15.69
C GLU A 90 -22.89 -5.29 15.36
N VAL A 91 -22.05 -4.69 14.51
CA VAL A 91 -20.71 -5.23 14.19
C VAL A 91 -19.88 -5.36 15.46
N ILE A 92 -19.81 -4.30 16.27
CA ILE A 92 -19.05 -4.29 17.52
C ILE A 92 -19.58 -5.34 18.50
N ALA A 93 -20.90 -5.43 18.66
CA ALA A 93 -21.54 -6.40 19.55
C ALA A 93 -21.27 -7.84 19.10
N ARG A 94 -21.39 -8.11 17.80
CA ARG A 94 -21.14 -9.43 17.22
C ARG A 94 -19.70 -9.88 17.40
N THR A 95 -18.74 -9.00 17.08
CA THR A 95 -17.31 -9.27 17.36
C THR A 95 -17.09 -9.54 18.84
N ARG A 96 -17.69 -8.74 19.74
CA ARG A 96 -17.54 -8.95 21.19
C ARG A 96 -18.01 -10.34 21.61
N THR A 97 -19.11 -10.82 21.03
CA THR A 97 -19.69 -12.14 21.34
C THR A 97 -18.83 -13.28 20.79
N HIS A 98 -18.32 -13.17 19.56
CA HIS A 98 -17.74 -14.31 18.83
C HIS A 98 -16.22 -14.29 18.67
N LEU A 99 -15.52 -13.24 19.15
CA LEU A 99 -14.07 -13.12 18.97
C LEU A 99 -13.29 -14.34 19.48
N GLY A 100 -13.71 -14.91 20.62
CA GLY A 100 -13.09 -16.11 21.18
C GLY A 100 -13.16 -17.31 20.21
N ASP A 101 -14.32 -17.55 19.62
CA ASP A 101 -14.54 -18.63 18.64
C ASP A 101 -13.69 -18.42 17.39
N TYR A 102 -13.59 -17.18 16.90
CA TYR A 102 -12.78 -16.87 15.72
C TYR A 102 -11.30 -17.13 15.98
N LEU A 103 -10.78 -16.70 17.13
CA LEU A 103 -9.39 -16.95 17.51
C LEU A 103 -9.11 -18.45 17.68
N HIS A 104 -10.06 -19.19 18.27
CA HIS A 104 -9.93 -20.63 18.41
C HIS A 104 -9.84 -21.33 17.04
N ARG A 105 -10.80 -21.08 16.14
CA ARG A 105 -10.78 -21.63 14.77
C ARG A 105 -9.52 -21.23 14.00
N HIS A 106 -9.08 -19.99 14.17
CA HIS A 106 -7.88 -19.49 13.53
C HIS A 106 -6.63 -20.26 13.98
N HIS A 107 -6.48 -20.48 15.29
CA HIS A 107 -5.37 -21.27 15.83
C HIS A 107 -5.42 -22.73 15.37
N GLU A 108 -6.60 -23.35 15.33
CA GLU A 108 -6.76 -24.71 14.81
C GLU A 108 -6.37 -24.81 13.33
N ALA A 109 -6.82 -23.87 12.50
CA ALA A 109 -6.57 -23.87 11.06
C ALA A 109 -5.09 -23.63 10.70
N LEU A 110 -4.38 -22.78 11.46
CA LEU A 110 -2.97 -22.49 11.19
C LEU A 110 -2.04 -23.63 11.60
N ALA A 111 -2.46 -24.52 12.52
CA ALA A 111 -1.66 -25.62 13.05
C ALA A 111 -0.25 -25.21 13.52
N ARG A 112 -0.09 -23.95 13.95
CA ARG A 112 1.16 -23.38 14.48
C ARG A 112 0.85 -22.37 15.58
N PRO A 113 1.84 -22.02 16.43
CA PRO A 113 1.68 -20.94 17.39
C PRO A 113 1.33 -19.61 16.69
N PRO A 114 0.49 -18.77 17.32
CA PRO A 114 0.15 -17.45 16.79
C PRO A 114 1.38 -16.57 16.73
N THR A 115 1.41 -15.66 15.76
CA THR A 115 2.46 -14.65 15.66
C THR A 115 2.41 -13.77 16.91
N LYS A 116 3.53 -13.71 17.64
CA LYS A 116 3.65 -12.84 18.82
C LYS A 116 4.03 -11.42 18.40
N PRO A 117 3.44 -10.38 19.01
CA PRO A 117 3.90 -9.03 18.77
C PRO A 117 5.30 -8.81 19.32
N SER A 118 6.07 -7.94 18.64
CA SER A 118 7.34 -7.46 19.16
C SER A 118 7.10 -6.60 20.40
N ALA A 119 7.89 -6.83 21.45
CA ALA A 119 7.92 -5.97 22.62
C ALA A 119 8.77 -4.71 22.42
N ILE A 120 9.51 -4.63 21.31
CA ILE A 120 10.35 -3.47 21.00
C ILE A 120 9.45 -2.29 20.63
N PRO A 121 9.63 -1.11 21.25
CA PRO A 121 8.93 0.10 20.85
C PRO A 121 9.06 0.37 19.35
N PHE A 122 7.95 0.71 18.70
CA PHE A 122 7.90 0.87 17.26
C PHE A 122 7.13 2.14 16.91
N LYS A 123 7.75 3.05 16.15
CA LYS A 123 7.14 4.31 15.71
C LYS A 123 7.40 4.51 14.22
N PRO A 124 6.55 3.94 13.34
CA PRO A 124 6.68 4.09 11.91
C PRO A 124 6.40 5.53 11.48
N ALA A 125 7.10 5.99 10.45
CA ALA A 125 6.70 7.18 9.71
C ALA A 125 5.41 6.92 8.92
N ALA A 126 4.73 7.99 8.49
CA ALA A 126 3.50 7.86 7.70
C ALA A 126 3.73 7.07 6.39
N LEU A 127 4.92 7.21 5.78
CA LEU A 127 5.28 6.48 4.57
C LEU A 127 5.44 4.98 4.83
N ASP A 128 5.98 4.58 5.98
CA ASP A 128 6.13 3.17 6.35
C ASP A 128 4.77 2.48 6.47
N LEU A 129 3.77 3.17 7.04
CA LEU A 129 2.40 2.64 7.12
C LEU A 129 1.75 2.49 5.75
N ARG A 130 2.01 3.43 4.83
CA ARG A 130 1.51 3.32 3.44
C ARG A 130 2.11 2.13 2.71
N PHE A 131 3.42 1.91 2.86
CA PHE A 131 4.08 0.74 2.30
C PHE A 131 3.58 -0.55 2.94
N ALA A 132 3.46 -0.60 4.27
CA ALA A 132 2.96 -1.77 4.97
C ALA A 132 1.51 -2.10 4.59
N LEU A 133 0.66 -1.09 4.40
CA LEU A 133 -0.70 -1.28 3.89
C LEU A 133 -0.67 -1.82 2.46
N GLY A 134 0.16 -1.25 1.59
CA GLY A 134 0.35 -1.75 0.23
C GLY A 134 0.76 -3.21 0.20
N CYS A 135 1.72 -3.62 1.04
CA CYS A 135 2.12 -5.02 1.16
C CYS A 135 0.99 -5.93 1.66
N LEU A 136 0.18 -5.46 2.62
CA LEU A 136 -0.96 -6.25 3.14
C LEU A 136 -2.02 -6.46 2.06
N VAL A 137 -2.40 -5.38 1.37
CA VAL A 137 -3.42 -5.42 0.31
C VAL A 137 -2.96 -6.25 -0.89
N ASP A 138 -1.70 -6.09 -1.31
CA ASP A 138 -1.11 -6.90 -2.39
C ASP A 138 -1.09 -8.39 -2.02
N ALA A 139 -0.74 -8.72 -0.78
CA ALA A 139 -0.76 -10.11 -0.29
C ALA A 139 -2.19 -10.69 -0.26
N ASP A 140 -3.18 -9.95 0.24
CA ASP A 140 -4.60 -10.39 0.28
C ASP A 140 -5.16 -10.64 -1.12
N HIS A 141 -4.91 -9.71 -2.06
CA HIS A 141 -5.27 -9.91 -3.46
C HIS A 141 -4.55 -11.12 -4.08
N GLY A 142 -3.27 -11.30 -3.80
CA GLY A 142 -2.48 -12.43 -4.27
C GLY A 142 -2.99 -13.77 -3.74
N ASP A 143 -3.31 -13.86 -2.45
CA ASP A 143 -3.84 -15.07 -1.83
C ASP A 143 -5.25 -15.40 -2.37
N THR A 144 -6.09 -14.38 -2.55
CA THR A 144 -7.40 -14.52 -3.20
C THR A 144 -7.25 -15.01 -4.65
N ALA A 145 -6.35 -14.42 -5.43
CA ALA A 145 -6.08 -14.83 -6.81
C ALA A 145 -5.62 -16.29 -6.89
N ARG A 146 -4.69 -16.71 -6.02
CA ARG A 146 -4.23 -18.11 -5.94
C ARG A 146 -5.37 -19.06 -5.58
N HIS A 147 -6.23 -18.68 -4.63
CA HIS A 147 -7.38 -19.49 -4.23
C HIS A 147 -8.31 -19.78 -5.42
N TYR A 148 -8.50 -18.82 -6.32
CA TYR A 148 -9.27 -18.98 -7.55
C TYR A 148 -8.46 -19.48 -8.75
N GLY A 149 -7.22 -19.93 -8.55
CA GLY A 149 -6.38 -20.53 -9.60
C GLY A 149 -5.77 -19.53 -10.59
N ALA A 150 -5.81 -18.23 -10.30
CA ALA A 150 -5.13 -17.23 -11.12
C ALA A 150 -3.61 -17.26 -10.86
N PRO A 151 -2.77 -17.14 -11.91
CA PRO A 151 -1.33 -17.10 -11.74
C PRO A 151 -0.92 -15.80 -11.05
N LEU A 152 0.03 -15.90 -10.11
CA LEU A 152 0.76 -14.72 -9.67
C LEU A 152 1.69 -14.31 -10.80
N ILE A 153 1.41 -13.16 -11.42
CA ILE A 153 2.32 -12.59 -12.41
C ILE A 153 3.43 -11.87 -11.64
N ASP A 154 4.66 -12.36 -11.79
CA ASP A 154 5.82 -11.64 -11.27
C ASP A 154 5.86 -10.25 -11.89
N ALA A 155 5.97 -9.24 -11.04
CA ALA A 155 6.09 -7.88 -11.52
C ALA A 155 7.36 -7.79 -12.41
N PRO A 156 7.26 -7.27 -13.65
CA PRO A 156 8.36 -7.32 -14.62
C PRO A 156 9.56 -6.54 -14.11
N LEU A 157 10.79 -7.02 -14.33
CA LEU A 157 11.97 -6.27 -13.89
C LEU A 157 11.98 -4.83 -14.45
N LEU A 158 12.49 -3.87 -13.67
CA LEU A 158 12.54 -2.48 -14.10
C LEU A 158 13.35 -2.31 -15.39
N GLN A 159 14.40 -3.10 -15.61
CA GLN A 159 15.31 -2.95 -16.74
C GLN A 159 15.83 -1.49 -16.83
N ALA A 160 16.40 -1.00 -15.73
CA ALA A 160 16.70 0.42 -15.55
C ALA A 160 17.59 0.99 -16.68
N GLU A 161 18.63 0.26 -17.06
CA GLU A 161 19.55 0.61 -18.15
C GLU A 161 18.82 0.70 -19.49
N ALA A 162 18.14 -0.37 -19.92
CA ALA A 162 17.41 -0.36 -21.20
C ALA A 162 16.32 0.73 -21.26
N ARG A 163 15.65 1.03 -20.13
CA ARG A 163 14.68 2.13 -20.07
C ARG A 163 15.35 3.50 -20.10
N LEU A 164 16.52 3.66 -19.51
CA LEU A 164 17.29 4.90 -19.56
C LEU A 164 17.75 5.18 -20.99
N ASP A 165 18.29 4.17 -21.69
CA ASP A 165 18.69 4.27 -23.09
C ASP A 165 17.51 4.63 -23.99
N ALA A 166 16.36 3.99 -23.80
CA ALA A 166 15.14 4.31 -24.53
C ALA A 166 14.66 5.74 -24.27
N LEU A 167 14.82 6.23 -23.04
CA LEU A 167 14.47 7.60 -22.66
C LEU A 167 15.44 8.62 -23.26
N ASP A 168 16.75 8.32 -23.26
CA ASP A 168 17.79 9.13 -23.90
C ASP A 168 17.48 9.28 -25.40
N ALA A 169 17.18 8.17 -26.08
CA ALA A 169 16.80 8.15 -27.49
C ALA A 169 15.52 8.96 -27.76
N TYR A 170 14.49 8.79 -26.93
CA TYR A 170 13.25 9.57 -27.02
C TYR A 170 13.52 11.08 -26.93
N VAL A 171 14.34 11.51 -25.95
CA VAL A 171 14.65 12.94 -25.77
C VAL A 171 15.48 13.49 -26.93
N ALA A 172 16.39 12.69 -27.49
CA ALA A 172 17.19 13.09 -28.65
C ALA A 172 16.32 13.30 -29.91
N ASP A 173 15.29 12.49 -30.11
CA ASP A 173 14.38 12.56 -31.27
C ASP A 173 13.34 13.70 -31.19
N LEU A 174 13.15 14.30 -30.01
CA LEU A 174 12.23 15.43 -29.87
C LEU A 174 12.66 16.61 -30.76
N LYS A 175 11.81 16.93 -31.74
CA LYS A 175 12.00 18.05 -32.67
C LYS A 175 12.04 19.39 -31.94
N SER A 176 12.96 20.25 -32.36
CA SER A 176 12.93 21.67 -31.99
C SER A 176 11.81 22.37 -32.75
N GLY A 177 11.09 23.30 -32.10
CA GLY A 177 10.16 24.16 -32.82
C GLY A 177 10.88 25.10 -33.81
N GLU A 178 10.12 25.69 -34.71
CA GLU A 178 10.67 26.47 -35.83
C GLU A 178 11.10 27.88 -35.38
N SER A 179 10.41 28.45 -34.39
CA SER A 179 10.72 29.78 -33.87
C SER A 179 11.95 29.80 -32.97
N ALA A 180 12.66 30.93 -32.91
CA ALA A 180 13.82 31.11 -32.03
C ALA A 180 13.48 30.84 -30.55
N ARG A 181 12.28 31.22 -30.11
CA ARG A 181 11.77 30.96 -28.75
C ARG A 181 11.62 29.47 -28.47
N GLU A 182 11.10 28.70 -29.42
CA GLU A 182 10.93 27.26 -29.24
C GLU A 182 12.24 26.50 -29.28
N LYS A 183 13.21 26.94 -30.10
CA LYS A 183 14.58 26.41 -30.10
C LYS A 183 15.22 26.60 -28.73
N SER A 184 15.26 27.83 -28.22
CA SER A 184 15.78 28.12 -26.87
C SER A 184 15.08 27.31 -25.77
N ARG A 185 13.75 27.15 -25.85
CA ARG A 185 13.01 26.29 -24.91
C ARG A 185 13.43 24.82 -25.00
N THR A 186 13.65 24.32 -26.20
CA THR A 186 14.09 22.93 -26.44
C THR A 186 15.50 22.72 -25.90
N ASP A 187 16.40 23.66 -26.14
CA ASP A 187 17.78 23.61 -25.63
C ASP A 187 17.80 23.63 -24.10
N ASN A 188 17.02 24.50 -23.46
CA ASN A 188 16.90 24.52 -22.00
C ASN A 188 16.40 23.19 -21.43
N ARG A 189 15.42 22.54 -22.09
CA ARG A 189 14.92 21.22 -21.68
C ARG A 189 15.99 20.14 -21.82
N ARG A 190 16.76 20.15 -22.92
CA ARG A 190 17.85 19.19 -23.15
C ARG A 190 18.98 19.37 -22.13
N THR A 191 19.35 20.61 -21.84
CA THR A 191 20.35 20.92 -20.79
C THR A 191 19.86 20.46 -19.42
N HIS A 192 18.60 20.74 -19.07
CA HIS A 192 18.02 20.29 -17.80
C HIS A 192 17.97 18.76 -17.70
N TYR A 193 17.56 18.08 -18.78
CA TYR A 193 17.56 16.62 -18.86
C TYR A 193 18.97 16.04 -18.65
N ALA A 194 19.97 16.54 -19.38
CA ALA A 194 21.34 16.09 -19.27
C ALA A 194 21.91 16.29 -17.85
N ALA A 195 21.62 17.44 -17.23
CA ALA A 195 22.03 17.72 -15.86
C ALA A 195 21.41 16.74 -14.86
N CYS A 196 20.10 16.47 -14.94
CA CYS A 196 19.44 15.50 -14.05
C CYS A 196 19.93 14.07 -14.28
N ARG A 197 20.09 13.65 -15.55
CA ARG A 197 20.62 12.34 -15.92
C ARG A 197 22.01 12.11 -15.31
N ALA A 198 22.89 13.08 -15.41
CA ALA A 198 24.28 13.00 -14.93
C ALA A 198 24.45 13.30 -13.43
N ALA A 199 23.38 13.71 -12.74
CA ALA A 199 23.46 14.07 -11.34
C ALA A 199 23.88 12.88 -10.46
N ASP A 200 24.63 13.19 -9.40
CA ASP A 200 25.08 12.20 -8.42
C ASP A 200 23.90 11.46 -7.79
N THR A 201 24.05 10.14 -7.67
CA THR A 201 22.98 9.27 -7.18
C THR A 201 23.19 8.89 -5.71
N SER A 202 24.26 9.33 -5.04
CA SER A 202 24.58 8.88 -3.68
C SER A 202 23.54 9.31 -2.64
N ALA A 203 22.94 10.49 -2.82
CA ALA A 203 21.93 11.03 -1.92
C ALA A 203 20.69 10.12 -1.83
N ALA A 204 20.11 10.05 -0.62
CA ALA A 204 18.87 9.31 -0.35
C ALA A 204 17.61 10.13 -0.66
N LEU A 205 17.71 11.46 -0.62
CA LEU A 205 16.64 12.40 -0.93
C LEU A 205 17.21 13.51 -1.80
N VAL A 206 16.53 13.78 -2.91
CA VAL A 206 16.93 14.79 -3.89
C VAL A 206 15.71 15.64 -4.21
N GLU A 207 15.91 16.94 -4.32
CA GLU A 207 14.91 17.90 -4.77
C GLU A 207 15.24 18.37 -6.19
N CYS A 208 14.22 18.52 -7.02
CA CYS A 208 14.35 19.05 -8.37
C CYS A 208 13.42 20.25 -8.53
N ASP A 209 13.90 21.42 -8.14
CA ASP A 209 13.19 22.67 -8.41
C ASP A 209 13.42 23.10 -9.86
N SER A 210 12.35 23.16 -10.65
CA SER A 210 12.42 23.81 -11.94
C SER A 210 11.04 24.33 -12.40
N PRO A 211 11.00 25.31 -13.32
CA PRO A 211 9.74 25.92 -13.75
C PRO A 211 8.78 24.97 -14.46
N VAL A 212 7.52 25.38 -14.59
CA VAL A 212 6.54 24.65 -15.42
C VAL A 212 7.01 24.62 -16.87
N GLY A 213 6.88 23.45 -17.51
CA GLY A 213 7.26 23.28 -18.91
C GLY A 213 8.77 23.08 -19.16
N SER A 214 9.60 22.88 -18.13
CA SER A 214 11.03 22.54 -18.26
C SER A 214 11.31 21.07 -18.61
N GLY A 215 10.28 20.21 -18.68
CA GLY A 215 10.47 18.77 -18.91
C GLY A 215 10.86 17.98 -17.65
N LYS A 216 10.54 18.50 -16.45
CA LYS A 216 10.82 17.86 -15.13
C LYS A 216 10.59 16.37 -15.11
N THR A 217 9.42 15.90 -15.51
CA THR A 217 9.05 14.49 -15.40
C THR A 217 10.06 13.58 -16.12
N THR A 218 10.45 13.96 -17.34
CA THR A 218 11.42 13.23 -18.15
C THR A 218 12.83 13.30 -17.53
N ALA A 219 13.24 14.48 -17.08
CA ALA A 219 14.56 14.70 -16.47
C ALA A 219 14.71 13.94 -15.13
N VAL A 220 13.70 14.02 -14.26
CA VAL A 220 13.65 13.30 -12.99
C VAL A 220 13.58 11.79 -13.22
N MET A 221 12.82 11.31 -14.21
CA MET A 221 12.79 9.88 -14.54
C MET A 221 14.17 9.37 -14.99
N ALA A 222 14.92 10.14 -15.79
CA ALA A 222 16.28 9.78 -16.16
C ALA A 222 17.20 9.65 -14.94
N HIS A 223 17.13 10.61 -14.02
CA HIS A 223 17.86 10.53 -12.74
C HIS A 223 17.47 9.28 -11.93
N LEU A 224 16.16 8.98 -11.82
CA LEU A 224 15.66 7.83 -11.07
C LEU A 224 16.08 6.50 -11.68
N LEU A 225 16.10 6.39 -13.02
CA LEU A 225 16.58 5.19 -13.71
C LEU A 225 18.10 5.03 -13.55
N HIS A 226 18.86 6.11 -13.64
CA HIS A 226 20.30 6.10 -13.35
C HIS A 226 20.58 5.67 -11.90
N ALA A 227 19.86 6.24 -10.92
CA ALA A 227 19.97 5.85 -9.51
C ALA A 227 19.56 4.38 -9.29
N ALA A 228 18.52 3.91 -9.98
CA ALA A 228 18.09 2.53 -9.90
C ALA A 228 19.13 1.56 -10.46
N GLN A 229 19.78 1.90 -11.57
CA GLN A 229 20.89 1.11 -12.12
C GLN A 229 22.08 1.10 -11.13
N ALA A 230 22.55 2.28 -10.70
CA ALA A 230 23.71 2.42 -9.82
C ALA A 230 23.54 1.71 -8.48
N LYS A 231 22.32 1.69 -7.94
CA LYS A 231 21.98 1.07 -6.64
C LYS A 231 21.36 -0.32 -6.75
N ASN A 232 21.29 -0.90 -7.95
CA ASN A 232 20.65 -2.19 -8.24
C ASN A 232 19.20 -2.28 -7.70
N LEU A 233 18.41 -1.22 -7.92
CA LEU A 233 17.01 -1.15 -7.51
C LEU A 233 16.09 -1.76 -8.56
N ARG A 234 15.10 -2.49 -8.07
CA ARG A 234 14.15 -3.27 -8.89
C ARG A 234 12.90 -2.49 -9.35
N ARG A 235 12.66 -1.28 -8.83
CA ARG A 235 11.41 -0.53 -9.01
C ARG A 235 11.64 0.97 -8.95
N VAL A 236 10.82 1.72 -9.68
CA VAL A 236 10.59 3.16 -9.51
C VAL A 236 9.12 3.35 -9.19
N PHE A 237 8.81 4.05 -8.10
CA PHE A 237 7.45 4.42 -7.75
C PHE A 237 7.23 5.89 -8.08
N VAL A 238 6.23 6.18 -8.91
CA VAL A 238 5.86 7.55 -9.27
C VAL A 238 4.61 7.92 -8.50
N VAL A 239 4.74 8.83 -7.54
CA VAL A 239 3.61 9.36 -6.77
C VAL A 239 3.15 10.64 -7.43
N GLN A 240 2.04 10.58 -8.16
CA GLN A 240 1.45 11.77 -8.75
C GLN A 240 0.64 12.55 -7.70
N PRO A 241 0.60 13.89 -7.78
CA PRO A 241 -0.26 14.68 -6.93
C PRO A 241 -1.72 14.26 -7.13
N PHE A 242 -2.46 14.19 -6.03
CA PHE A 242 -3.90 13.93 -6.08
C PHE A 242 -4.57 15.20 -6.62
N THR A 243 -5.01 15.16 -7.87
CA THR A 243 -5.84 16.23 -8.45
C THR A 243 -7.30 15.86 -8.24
N ASN A 244 -8.00 16.61 -7.38
CA ASN A 244 -9.46 16.52 -7.22
C ASN A 244 -10.19 17.02 -8.46
#